data_AF-A0A2V2FGB1-F1
#
_entry.id   AF-A0A2V2FGB1-F1
#
_cell.length_a   1.000
_cell.length_b   1.000
_cell.length_c   1.000
_cell.angle_alpha   90.00
_cell.angle_beta   90.00
_cell.angle_gamma   90.00
#
_symmetry.space_group_name_H-M   'P 1'
#
loop_
_entity.id
_entity.type
_entity.pdbx_description
1 polymer ?
#
loop_
_entity_poly.entity_id
_entity_poly.type
_entity_poly.pdbx_seq_one_letter_code
_entity_poly.pdbx_strand_id
1 'polypeptide(L)'
;MAFCGNCGAQINDGAKFCPVCGTVQGAQAAPGQQQQQSAPAQPAGPRTDEEKYRYLAALSYLNIIFMILGLLVGNASNYLRHHANQCVCLIIWNICCGLVCIIPFIGWLVGIVGLIAGFVIMIICIVKALKREYYEIPIFGKIRIIPEV
;
A
#
# COMPACT_ATOMS: atom_id res chain seq x y z
N MET A 1 -4.57 26.31 -49.68
CA MET A 1 -5.46 27.28 -49.00
C MET A 1 -5.89 26.69 -47.67
N ALA A 2 -5.19 27.04 -46.60
CA ALA A 2 -5.48 26.58 -45.25
C ALA A 2 -6.45 27.53 -44.51
N PHE A 3 -7.16 27.03 -43.51
CA PHE A 3 -8.04 27.81 -42.64
C PHE A 3 -7.58 27.68 -41.19
N CYS A 4 -7.73 28.76 -40.41
CA CYS A 4 -7.42 28.77 -38.99
C CYS A 4 -8.39 27.87 -38.21
N GLY A 5 -7.86 26.87 -37.49
CA GLY A 5 -8.69 25.95 -36.69
C GLY A 5 -9.41 26.58 -35.50
N ASN A 6 -9.05 27.80 -35.09
CA ASN A 6 -9.66 28.48 -33.94
C ASN A 6 -10.72 29.51 -34.31
N CYS A 7 -10.54 30.27 -35.41
CA CYS A 7 -11.48 31.34 -35.81
C CYS A 7 -12.06 31.21 -37.22
N GLY A 8 -11.64 30.21 -37.99
CA GLY A 8 -12.16 29.96 -39.34
C GLY A 8 -11.65 30.92 -40.44
N ALA A 9 -10.78 31.87 -40.11
CA ALA A 9 -10.20 32.77 -41.10
C ALA A 9 -9.30 32.01 -42.09
N GLN A 10 -9.33 32.41 -43.37
CA GLN A 10 -8.46 31.85 -44.39
C GLN A 10 -7.02 32.33 -44.17
N ILE A 11 -6.05 31.41 -44.18
CA ILE A 11 -4.63 31.69 -43.98
C ILE A 11 -3.81 31.17 -45.16
N ASN A 12 -2.71 31.87 -45.45
CA ASN A 12 -1.78 31.46 -46.50
C ASN A 12 -1.09 30.14 -46.12
N ASP A 13 -0.82 29.29 -47.12
CA ASP A 13 -0.12 28.02 -46.93
C ASP A 13 1.28 28.31 -46.35
N GLY A 14 1.50 28.00 -45.07
CA GLY A 14 2.76 28.27 -44.34
C GLY A 14 2.72 29.41 -43.30
N ALA A 15 1.57 30.04 -43.04
CA ALA A 15 1.46 31.08 -42.01
C ALA A 15 1.62 30.51 -40.59
N LYS A 16 2.68 30.94 -39.87
CA LYS A 16 2.99 30.49 -38.48
C LYS A 16 1.97 30.95 -37.42
N PHE A 17 1.19 31.99 -37.73
CA PHE A 17 0.22 32.61 -36.83
C PHE A 17 -1.00 33.09 -37.63
N CYS A 18 -2.18 33.02 -37.03
CA CYS A 18 -3.40 33.58 -37.62
C CYS A 18 -3.42 35.11 -37.41
N PRO A 19 -3.52 35.92 -38.48
CA PRO A 19 -3.53 37.39 -38.37
C PRO A 19 -4.82 37.94 -37.76
N VAL A 20 -5.90 37.15 -37.71
CA VAL A 20 -7.21 37.60 -37.22
C VAL A 20 -7.38 37.35 -35.72
N CYS A 21 -6.95 36.19 -35.22
CA CYS A 21 -7.16 35.81 -33.82
C CYS A 21 -5.86 35.51 -33.04
N GLY A 22 -4.70 35.66 -33.67
CA GLY A 22 -3.40 35.51 -33.01
C GLY A 22 -2.96 34.08 -32.68
N THR A 23 -3.78 33.07 -32.97
CA THR A 23 -3.41 31.67 -32.68
C THR A 23 -2.27 31.20 -33.58
N VAL A 24 -1.27 30.54 -33.00
CA VAL A 24 -0.21 29.84 -33.74
C VAL A 24 -0.82 28.77 -34.66
N GLN A 25 -0.42 28.78 -35.92
CA GLN A 25 -0.84 27.82 -36.95
C GLN A 25 0.45 27.20 -37.47
N GLY A 26 0.69 25.91 -37.23
CA GLY A 26 1.98 25.27 -37.50
C GLY A 26 2.64 24.57 -36.32
N ALA A 27 1.92 24.38 -35.21
CA ALA A 27 2.18 23.25 -34.34
C ALA A 27 1.35 22.07 -34.87
N GLN A 28 1.96 21.26 -35.74
CA GLN A 28 1.56 19.86 -35.86
C GLN A 28 1.51 19.30 -34.43
N ALA A 29 0.33 18.88 -34.00
CA ALA A 29 0.19 18.01 -32.86
C ALA A 29 0.78 16.64 -33.22
N ALA A 30 2.08 16.46 -32.95
CA ALA A 30 2.78 15.26 -32.48
C ALA A 30 4.29 15.56 -32.57
N PRO A 31 5.05 15.46 -31.46
CA PRO A 31 5.14 14.24 -30.67
C PRO A 31 5.13 14.48 -29.16
N GLY A 32 4.29 13.75 -28.43
CA GLY A 32 4.53 13.48 -27.01
C GLY A 32 5.70 12.51 -26.88
N GLN A 33 6.92 12.99 -27.08
CA GLN A 33 8.11 12.32 -26.54
C GLN A 33 8.04 12.42 -25.02
N GLN A 34 7.40 11.45 -24.37
CA GLN A 34 7.94 11.03 -23.09
C GLN A 34 9.27 10.36 -23.40
N GLN A 35 10.36 11.01 -23.00
CA GLN A 35 11.70 10.47 -23.04
C GLN A 35 11.71 9.12 -22.33
N GLN A 36 11.57 8.04 -23.10
CA GLN A 36 12.03 6.74 -22.65
C GLN A 36 13.53 6.70 -22.91
N GLN A 37 14.25 7.43 -22.06
CA GLN A 37 15.68 7.29 -21.93
C GLN A 37 15.91 5.88 -21.42
N SER A 38 16.30 4.98 -22.32
CA SER A 38 16.85 3.67 -21.99
C SER A 38 18.18 3.88 -21.27
N ALA A 39 18.08 4.23 -19.99
CA ALA A 39 19.13 4.01 -19.01
C ALA A 39 19.45 2.49 -18.99
N PRO A 40 20.70 2.09 -18.72
CA PRO A 40 21.01 0.68 -18.51
C PRO A 40 20.04 0.15 -17.47
N ALA A 41 19.43 -1.01 -17.73
CA ALA A 41 18.49 -1.65 -16.83
C ALA A 41 19.18 -1.87 -15.48
N GLN A 42 19.00 -0.92 -14.55
CA GLN A 42 19.29 -1.11 -13.15
C GLN A 42 18.40 -2.28 -12.70
N PRO A 43 18.91 -3.24 -11.91
CA PRO A 43 18.06 -4.27 -11.34
C PRO A 43 16.91 -3.56 -10.64
N ALA A 44 15.70 -3.76 -11.16
CA ALA A 44 14.54 -3.01 -10.71
C ALA A 44 14.38 -3.26 -9.21
N GLY A 45 14.63 -2.22 -8.41
CA GLY A 45 14.31 -2.23 -7.00
C GLY A 45 12.82 -2.54 -6.79
N PRO A 46 12.43 -2.96 -5.58
CA PRO A 46 11.04 -3.31 -5.28
C PRO A 46 10.09 -2.19 -5.72
N ARG A 47 9.12 -2.53 -6.57
CA ARG A 47 8.27 -1.53 -7.24
C ARG A 47 7.06 -1.10 -6.43
N THR A 48 6.72 -1.86 -5.39
CA THR A 48 5.56 -1.65 -4.53
C THR A 48 5.92 -1.77 -3.05
N ASP A 49 5.09 -1.17 -2.20
CA ASP A 49 5.26 -1.22 -0.74
C ASP A 49 5.22 -2.65 -0.21
N GLU A 50 4.36 -3.52 -0.76
CA GLU A 50 4.25 -4.90 -0.30
C GLU A 50 5.52 -5.68 -0.64
N GLU A 51 6.12 -5.42 -1.81
CA GLU A 51 7.39 -6.06 -2.18
C GLU A 51 8.55 -5.57 -1.32
N LYS A 52 8.59 -4.27 -1.03
CA LYS A 52 9.64 -3.64 -0.22
C LYS A 52 9.58 -4.05 1.25
N TYR A 53 8.38 -4.15 1.82
CA TYR A 53 8.19 -4.28 3.27
C TYR A 53 7.64 -5.63 3.75
N ARG A 54 7.40 -6.62 2.87
CA ARG A 54 6.90 -7.96 3.27
C ARG A 54 7.61 -8.62 4.44
N TYR A 55 8.94 -8.56 4.49
CA TYR A 55 9.71 -9.18 5.56
C TYR A 55 9.55 -8.42 6.88
N LEU A 56 9.51 -7.09 6.80
CA LEU A 56 9.31 -6.24 7.97
C LEU A 56 7.89 -6.39 8.54
N ALA A 57 6.89 -6.48 7.66
CA ALA A 57 5.53 -6.83 8.05
C ALA A 57 5.45 -8.24 8.66
N ALA A 58 6.14 -9.24 8.11
CA ALA A 58 6.19 -10.58 8.71
C ALA A 58 6.84 -10.57 10.11
N LEU A 59 7.97 -9.88 10.27
CA LEU A 59 8.67 -9.75 11.55
C LEU A 59 7.84 -9.03 12.61
N SER A 60 6.97 -8.10 12.20
CA SER A 60 6.11 -7.35 13.14
C SER A 60 5.20 -8.24 13.99
N TYR A 61 4.85 -9.44 13.52
CA TYR A 61 4.06 -10.42 14.28
C TYR A 61 4.83 -11.15 15.37
N LEU A 62 6.17 -11.16 15.35
CA LEU A 62 6.97 -11.89 16.34
C LEU A 62 7.12 -11.13 17.66
N ASN A 63 7.18 -9.80 17.59
CA ASN A 63 7.35 -8.97 18.78
C ASN A 63 6.92 -7.52 18.53
N ILE A 64 6.42 -6.87 19.58
CA ILE A 64 6.04 -5.46 19.56
C ILE A 64 7.19 -4.54 19.14
N ILE A 65 8.44 -4.89 19.47
CA ILE A 65 9.63 -4.12 19.07
C ILE A 65 9.76 -4.09 17.54
N PHE A 66 9.60 -5.24 16.87
CA PHE A 66 9.67 -5.32 15.41
C PHE A 66 8.50 -4.62 14.73
N MET A 67 7.31 -4.63 15.34
CA MET A 67 6.16 -3.87 14.87
C MET A 67 6.43 -2.36 14.89
N ILE A 68 6.96 -1.83 16.01
CA ILE A 68 7.29 -0.41 16.13
C ILE A 68 8.39 -0.05 15.13
N LEU A 69 9.45 -0.87 15.01
CA LEU A 69 10.49 -0.66 14.01
C LEU A 69 9.92 -0.60 12.58
N GLY A 70 8.99 -1.49 12.25
CA GLY A 70 8.29 -1.48 10.98
C GLY A 70 7.57 -0.17 10.69
N LEU A 71 6.82 0.32 11.68
CA LEU A 71 6.12 1.60 11.57
C LEU A 71 7.06 2.81 11.49
N LEU A 72 8.23 2.76 12.11
CA LEU A 72 9.22 3.84 11.99
C LEU A 72 9.88 3.84 10.61
N VAL A 73 10.22 2.66 10.07
CA VAL A 73 10.91 2.51 8.79
C VAL A 73 9.99 2.78 7.59
N GLY A 74 8.72 2.40 7.67
CA GLY A 74 7.73 2.63 6.62
C GLY A 74 6.50 3.34 7.16
N ASN A 75 6.70 4.47 7.85
CA ASN A 75 5.61 5.25 8.45
C ASN A 75 4.54 5.70 7.44
N ALA A 76 4.89 5.89 6.17
CA ALA A 76 3.96 6.23 5.10
C ALA A 76 3.34 5.01 4.40
N SER A 77 3.72 3.79 4.77
CA SER A 77 3.27 2.59 4.07
C SER A 77 1.98 2.04 4.64
N ASN A 78 0.93 2.02 3.82
CA ASN A 78 -0.36 1.42 4.19
C ASN A 78 -0.25 -0.09 4.45
N TYR A 79 0.69 -0.76 3.78
CA TYR A 79 0.96 -2.17 4.00
C TYR A 79 1.46 -2.47 5.42
N LEU A 80 2.45 -1.71 5.89
CA LEU A 80 2.96 -1.83 7.26
C LEU A 80 1.93 -1.42 8.30
N ARG A 81 1.16 -0.35 8.05
CA ARG A 81 0.09 0.09 8.95
C ARG A 81 -1.02 -0.95 9.08
N HIS A 82 -1.40 -1.61 7.99
CA HIS A 82 -2.37 -2.70 7.99
C HIS A 82 -1.90 -3.86 8.86
N HIS A 83 -0.70 -4.40 8.61
CA HIS A 83 -0.17 -5.52 9.39
C HIS A 83 0.09 -5.15 10.86
N ALA A 84 0.48 -3.91 11.14
CA ALA A 84 0.58 -3.40 12.51
C ALA A 84 -0.79 -3.39 13.22
N ASN A 85 -1.86 -2.96 12.56
CA ASN A 85 -3.22 -3.04 13.11
C ASN A 85 -3.62 -4.49 13.44
N GLN A 86 -3.29 -5.45 12.57
CA GLN A 86 -3.51 -6.88 12.84
C GLN A 86 -2.66 -7.39 14.03
N CYS A 87 -1.42 -6.90 14.18
CA CYS A 87 -0.57 -7.23 15.34
C CYS A 87 -1.21 -6.74 16.64
N VAL A 88 -1.68 -5.48 16.68
CA VAL A 88 -2.36 -4.92 17.86
C VAL A 88 -3.62 -5.71 18.19
N CYS A 89 -4.42 -6.04 17.18
CA CYS A 89 -5.58 -6.91 17.31
C CYS A 89 -5.24 -8.26 17.95
N LEU A 90 -4.17 -8.90 17.49
CA LEU A 90 -3.72 -10.20 18.01
C LEU A 90 -3.16 -10.10 19.44
N ILE A 91 -2.49 -8.99 19.78
CA ILE A 91 -2.04 -8.70 21.15
C ILE A 91 -3.24 -8.56 22.08
N ILE A 92 -4.26 -7.80 21.69
CA ILE A 92 -5.49 -7.63 22.47
C ILE A 92 -6.18 -8.99 22.67
N TRP A 93 -6.29 -9.80 21.62
CA TRP A 93 -6.83 -11.17 21.74
C TRP A 93 -6.07 -12.00 22.76
N ASN A 94 -4.74 -12.03 22.70
CA ASN A 94 -3.92 -12.79 23.64
C ASN A 94 -4.09 -12.30 25.09
N ILE A 95 -4.21 -10.99 25.29
CA ILE A 95 -4.52 -10.42 26.62
C ILE A 95 -5.89 -10.89 27.10
N CYS A 96 -6.92 -10.84 26.24
CA CYS A 96 -8.26 -11.33 26.60
C CYS A 96 -8.26 -12.81 26.97
N CYS A 97 -7.57 -13.67 26.20
CA CYS A 97 -7.42 -15.09 26.54
C CYS A 97 -6.66 -15.29 27.85
N GLY A 98 -5.62 -14.48 28.12
CA GLY A 98 -4.88 -14.51 29.38
C GLY A 98 -5.74 -14.14 30.60
N LEU A 99 -6.65 -13.16 30.45
CA LEU A 99 -7.60 -12.80 31.51
C LEU A 99 -8.62 -13.92 31.78
N VAL A 100 -9.06 -14.65 30.76
CA VAL A 100 -9.96 -15.80 30.92
C VAL A 100 -9.30 -16.89 31.78
N CYS A 101 -7.98 -17.07 31.70
CA CYS A 101 -7.23 -18.03 32.51
C CYS A 101 -7.23 -17.73 34.03
N ILE A 102 -7.72 -16.57 34.48
CA ILE A 102 -7.88 -16.27 35.93
C ILE A 102 -8.91 -17.21 36.56
N ILE A 103 -9.92 -17.65 35.79
CA ILE A 103 -10.95 -18.58 36.26
C ILE A 103 -10.38 -20.01 36.22
N PRO A 104 -10.26 -20.71 37.36
CA PRO A 104 -9.69 -22.05 37.39
C PRO A 104 -10.56 -23.06 36.63
N PHE A 105 -9.92 -24.13 36.14
CA PHE A 105 -10.51 -25.23 35.36
C PHE A 105 -11.10 -24.82 33.99
N ILE A 106 -12.22 -24.09 33.97
CA ILE A 106 -12.91 -23.70 32.72
C ILE A 106 -12.10 -22.63 31.98
N GLY A 107 -11.64 -21.61 32.70
CA GLY A 107 -10.86 -20.53 32.11
C GLY A 107 -9.52 -21.01 31.55
N TRP A 108 -8.90 -22.00 32.19
CA TRP A 108 -7.68 -22.61 31.67
C TRP A 108 -7.92 -23.33 30.35
N LEU A 109 -8.98 -24.15 30.27
CA LEU A 109 -9.31 -24.88 29.04
C LEU A 109 -9.59 -23.91 27.88
N VAL A 110 -10.50 -22.96 28.10
CA VAL A 110 -10.89 -21.97 27.07
C VAL A 110 -9.72 -21.06 26.72
N GLY A 111 -8.96 -20.61 27.72
CA GLY A 111 -7.82 -19.72 27.54
C GLY A 111 -6.68 -20.39 26.76
N ILE A 112 -6.33 -21.64 27.07
CA ILE A 112 -5.32 -22.41 26.32
C ILE A 112 -5.75 -22.58 24.86
N VAL A 113 -7.01 -22.96 24.62
CA VAL A 113 -7.55 -23.09 23.25
C VAL A 113 -7.49 -21.75 22.51
N GLY A 114 -7.85 -20.66 23.18
CA GLY A 114 -7.78 -19.30 22.61
C GLY A 114 -6.36 -18.84 22.28
N LEU A 115 -5.38 -19.16 23.14
CA LEU A 115 -3.96 -18.87 22.91
C LEU A 115 -3.40 -19.70 21.73
N ILE A 116 -3.77 -20.97 21.63
CA ILE A 116 -3.41 -21.82 20.48
C ILE A 116 -4.00 -21.26 19.19
N ALA A 117 -5.28 -20.87 19.20
CA ALA A 117 -5.93 -20.24 18.05
C ALA A 117 -5.23 -18.92 17.66
N GLY A 118 -4.88 -18.08 18.65
CA GLY A 118 -4.11 -16.86 18.44
C GLY A 118 -2.74 -17.13 17.80
N PHE A 119 -2.04 -18.16 18.26
CA PHE A 119 -0.77 -18.59 17.67
C PHE A 119 -0.93 -19.06 16.22
N VAL A 120 -1.95 -19.86 15.91
CA VAL A 120 -2.23 -20.30 14.53
C VAL A 120 -2.55 -19.10 13.63
N ILE A 121 -3.38 -18.18 14.10
CA ILE A 121 -3.71 -16.93 13.38
C ILE A 121 -2.43 -16.12 13.11
N MET A 122 -1.53 -16.01 14.09
CA MET A 122 -0.23 -15.34 13.92
C MET A 122 0.55 -15.92 12.74
N ILE A 123 0.67 -17.25 12.66
CA ILE A 123 1.40 -17.93 11.58
C ILE A 123 0.72 -17.66 10.23
N ILE A 124 -0.62 -17.71 10.16
CA ILE A 124 -1.37 -17.38 8.94
C ILE A 124 -1.06 -15.94 8.50
N CYS A 125 -1.09 -14.99 9.43
CA CYS A 125 -0.79 -13.59 9.16
C CYS A 125 0.65 -13.39 8.65
N ILE A 126 1.64 -14.08 9.22
CA ILE A 126 3.03 -14.07 8.74
C ILE A 126 3.11 -14.60 7.31
N VAL A 127 2.49 -15.74 7.02
CA VAL A 127 2.49 -16.32 5.67
C VAL A 127 1.82 -15.38 4.67
N LYS A 128 0.70 -14.75 5.04
CA LYS A 128 0.00 -13.77 4.21
C LYS A 128 0.84 -12.51 3.96
N ALA A 129 1.54 -12.01 4.98
CA ALA A 129 2.49 -10.92 4.85
C ALA A 129 3.66 -11.27 3.91
N LEU A 130 4.18 -12.50 3.98
CA LEU A 130 5.24 -12.95 3.06
C LEU A 130 4.74 -13.10 1.62
N LYS A 131 3.46 -13.45 1.46
CA LYS A 131 2.75 -13.52 0.18
C LYS A 131 2.31 -12.17 -0.38
N ARG A 132 2.58 -11.06 0.31
CA ARG A 132 2.23 -9.69 -0.12
C ARG A 132 0.71 -9.45 -0.13
N GLU A 133 -0.02 -10.11 0.77
CA GLU A 133 -1.48 -10.03 0.85
C GLU A 133 -1.93 -9.27 2.10
N TYR A 134 -2.89 -8.37 1.92
CA TYR A 134 -3.65 -7.77 3.01
C TYR A 134 -4.60 -8.82 3.60
N TYR A 135 -4.25 -9.36 4.76
CA TYR A 135 -5.11 -10.31 5.47
C TYR A 135 -5.75 -9.63 6.67
N GLU A 136 -7.06 -9.79 6.80
CA GLU A 136 -7.84 -9.35 7.95
C GLU A 136 -8.22 -10.55 8.80
N ILE A 137 -7.95 -10.48 10.10
CA ILE A 137 -8.40 -11.50 11.05
C ILE A 137 -9.94 -11.52 11.07
N PRO A 138 -10.61 -12.67 10.87
CA PRO A 138 -12.07 -12.72 10.65
C PRO A 138 -12.95 -12.08 11.74
N ILE A 139 -12.49 -12.04 12.99
CA ILE A 139 -13.31 -11.65 14.14
C ILE A 139 -13.18 -10.14 14.44
N PHE A 140 -11.98 -9.57 14.32
CA PHE A 140 -11.70 -8.18 14.73
C PHE A 140 -10.64 -7.49 13.86
N GLY A 141 -10.23 -8.11 12.75
CA GLY A 141 -9.22 -7.57 11.83
C GLY A 141 -9.66 -6.36 11.01
N LYS A 142 -10.92 -5.92 11.14
CA LYS A 142 -11.44 -4.70 10.50
C LYS A 142 -11.12 -3.43 11.29
N ILE A 143 -10.65 -3.56 12.53
CA ILE A 143 -10.32 -2.41 13.37
C ILE A 143 -9.03 -1.76 12.83
N ARG A 144 -9.10 -0.46 12.54
CA ARG A 144 -7.97 0.36 12.09
C ARG A 144 -7.67 1.38 13.19
N ILE A 145 -6.63 1.11 13.98
CA ILE A 145 -6.17 1.99 15.07
C ILE A 145 -5.17 3.00 14.49
N ILE A 146 -4.31 2.53 13.61
CA ILE A 146 -3.38 3.33 12.82
C ILE A 146 -4.06 3.59 11.48
N PRO A 147 -4.47 4.84 11.16
CA PRO A 147 -5.15 5.14 9.91
C PRO A 147 -4.21 4.92 8.74
N GLU A 148 -4.72 4.41 7.62
CA GLU A 148 -3.98 4.36 6.35
C GLU A 148 -3.88 5.80 5.80
N VAL A 149 -2.75 6.14 5.17
CA VAL A 149 -2.42 7.46 4.60
C VAL A 149 -2.69 7.53 3.09
#